data_AF-A0A2E7H9Y2-F1
#
_entry.id   AF-A0A2E7H9Y2-F1
#
_cell.length_a   1.000
_cell.length_b   1.000
_cell.length_c   1.000
_cell.angle_alpha   90.00
_cell.angle_beta   90.00
_cell.angle_gamma   90.00
#
_symmetry.space_group_name_H-M   'P 1'
#
loop_
_entity.id
_entity.type
_entity.pdbx_description
1 polymer ?
#
loop_
_entity_poly.entity_id
_entity_poly.type
_entity_poly.pdbx_seq_one_letter_code
_entity_poly.pdbx_strand_id
1 'polypeptide(L)'
;MKTKLIFTINGCIHLLMGTFLWVQAVIVGKTGILAEQFAKKAPGVELTDGIYSVLASTVDTVGAFNIGIGLMLLSLRNLVDLQSARKVLRGHTLLCSCGLLLSALFNTIFFGGGIPIPVLVLLIVAVNLAAYGSKKGTI
;
A
#
# COMPACT_ATOMS: atom_id res chain seq x y z
N MET A 1 -3.98 22.47 -5.23
CA MET A 1 -4.44 21.36 -6.09
C MET A 1 -5.84 20.97 -5.67
N LYS A 2 -6.75 20.71 -6.62
CA LYS A 2 -8.12 20.29 -6.29
C LYS A 2 -8.13 18.96 -5.56
N THR A 3 -8.92 18.86 -4.51
CA THR A 3 -9.00 17.70 -3.64
C THR A 3 -9.54 16.48 -4.39
N LYS A 4 -10.43 16.71 -5.37
CA LYS A 4 -10.87 15.70 -6.34
C LYS A 4 -9.70 15.02 -7.05
N LEU A 5 -8.70 15.79 -7.49
CA LEU A 5 -7.54 15.24 -8.16
C LEU A 5 -6.66 14.45 -7.18
N ILE A 6 -6.51 14.93 -5.93
CA ILE A 6 -5.75 14.23 -4.89
C ILE A 6 -6.37 12.87 -4.59
N PHE A 7 -7.69 12.81 -4.39
CA PHE A 7 -8.41 11.56 -4.22
C PHE A 7 -8.27 10.63 -5.43
N THR A 8 -8.30 11.20 -6.63
CA THR A 8 -8.15 10.42 -7.87
C THR A 8 -6.75 9.79 -7.96
N ILE A 9 -5.70 10.57 -7.74
CA ILE A 9 -4.32 10.09 -7.79
C ILE A 9 -4.07 9.05 -6.70
N ASN A 10 -4.43 9.32 -5.44
CA ASN A 10 -4.26 8.35 -4.36
C ASN A 10 -5.10 7.09 -4.60
N GLY A 11 -6.31 7.24 -5.12
CA GLY A 11 -7.15 6.12 -5.53
C GLY A 11 -6.46 5.23 -6.56
N CYS A 12 -5.94 5.82 -7.64
CA CYS A 12 -5.18 5.09 -8.67
C CYS A 12 -3.91 4.45 -8.11
N ILE A 13 -3.17 5.13 -7.23
CA ILE A 13 -1.98 4.56 -6.58
C ILE A 13 -2.36 3.29 -5.82
N HIS A 14 -3.43 3.32 -5.03
CA HIS A 14 -3.91 2.15 -4.29
C HIS A 14 -4.39 1.02 -5.19
N LEU A 15 -5.09 1.33 -6.29
CA LEU A 15 -5.46 0.32 -7.28
C LEU A 15 -4.23 -0.32 -7.92
N LEU A 16 -3.21 0.46 -8.27
CA LEU A 16 -1.97 -0.05 -8.86
C LEU A 16 -1.20 -0.92 -7.87
N MET A 17 -0.99 -0.45 -6.64
CA MET A 17 -0.32 -1.24 -5.60
C MET A 17 -1.10 -2.53 -5.28
N GLY A 18 -2.42 -2.42 -5.12
CA GLY A 18 -3.28 -3.55 -4.77
C GLY A 18 -3.31 -4.60 -5.88
N THR A 19 -3.50 -4.18 -7.13
CA THR A 19 -3.47 -5.08 -8.29
C THR A 19 -2.10 -5.72 -8.45
N PHE A 20 -1.02 -4.95 -8.29
CA PHE A 20 0.34 -5.50 -8.36
C PHE A 20 0.56 -6.60 -7.31
N LEU A 21 0.25 -6.34 -6.04
CA LEU A 21 0.42 -7.32 -4.96
C LEU A 21 -0.48 -8.55 -5.17
N TRP A 22 -1.72 -8.33 -5.59
CA TRP A 22 -2.66 -9.41 -5.88
C TRP A 22 -2.18 -10.31 -7.03
N VAL A 23 -1.72 -9.72 -8.14
CA VAL A 23 -1.14 -10.46 -9.27
C VAL A 23 0.08 -11.26 -8.82
N GLN A 24 0.96 -10.68 -8.00
CA GLN A 24 2.13 -11.37 -7.49
C GLN A 24 1.76 -12.57 -6.60
N ALA A 25 0.78 -12.42 -5.72
CA ALA A 25 0.36 -13.48 -4.80
C ALA A 25 -0.44 -14.60 -5.48
N VAL A 26 -1.37 -14.24 -6.37
CA VAL A 26 -2.38 -15.16 -6.92
C VAL A 26 -2.00 -15.72 -8.28
N ILE A 27 -1.45 -14.88 -9.17
CA ILE A 27 -1.16 -15.28 -10.55
C ILE A 27 0.28 -15.78 -10.68
N VAL A 28 1.23 -14.99 -10.21
CA VAL A 28 2.66 -15.28 -10.40
C VAL A 28 3.15 -16.32 -9.39
N GLY A 29 2.65 -16.28 -8.15
CA GLY A 29 3.02 -17.23 -7.12
C GLY A 29 4.54 -17.30 -6.93
N LYS A 30 5.08 -18.52 -7.01
CA LYS A 30 6.49 -18.81 -6.65
C LYS A 30 7.53 -18.32 -7.65
N THR A 31 7.14 -17.70 -8.77
CA THR A 31 8.07 -17.29 -9.84
C THR A 31 8.17 -15.78 -10.02
N GLY A 32 7.82 -15.00 -8.99
CA GLY A 32 7.70 -13.54 -9.07
C GLY A 32 8.61 -12.77 -8.10
N ILE A 33 8.50 -11.44 -8.17
CA ILE A 33 9.22 -10.49 -7.29
C ILE A 33 8.97 -10.84 -5.81
N LEU A 34 7.75 -11.28 -5.49
CA LEU A 34 7.39 -11.71 -4.14
C LEU A 34 8.21 -12.92 -3.66
N ALA A 35 8.40 -13.92 -4.53
CA ALA A 35 9.19 -15.11 -4.22
C ALA A 35 10.67 -14.76 -4.03
N GLU A 36 11.21 -13.84 -4.84
CA GLU A 36 12.57 -13.32 -4.66
C GLU A 36 12.72 -12.55 -3.34
N GLN A 37 11.71 -11.78 -2.92
CA GLN A 37 11.74 -11.10 -1.63
C GLN A 37 11.67 -12.10 -0.47
N PHE A 38 10.87 -13.17 -0.57
CA PHE A 38 10.81 -14.20 0.47
C PHE A 38 12.06 -15.10 0.50
N ALA A 39 12.77 -15.22 -0.61
CA ALA A 39 14.06 -15.90 -0.66
C ALA A 39 15.15 -15.12 0.11
N LYS A 40 15.02 -13.79 0.23
CA LYS A 40 15.83 -12.94 1.12
C LYS A 40 15.38 -13.11 2.57
N LYS A 41 15.59 -14.31 3.10
CA LYS A 41 15.25 -14.72 4.45
C LYS A 41 16.43 -14.53 5.41
N ALA A 42 16.13 -14.42 6.70
CA ALA A 42 17.15 -14.43 7.74
C ALA A 42 17.91 -15.78 7.75
N PRO A 43 19.21 -15.80 8.12
CA PRO A 43 19.99 -17.03 8.23
C PRO A 43 19.29 -18.06 9.13
N GLY A 44 19.23 -19.32 8.69
CA GLY A 44 18.62 -20.42 9.44
C GLY A 44 17.10 -20.57 9.31
N VAL A 45 16.42 -19.69 8.56
CA VAL A 45 14.99 -19.86 8.23
C VAL A 45 14.84 -20.68 6.97
N GLU A 46 14.02 -21.73 6.97
CA GLU A 46 13.62 -22.44 5.75
C GLU A 46 12.24 -21.97 5.28
N LEU A 47 12.15 -21.65 3.99
CA LEU A 47 10.89 -21.24 3.37
C LEU A 47 10.16 -22.50 2.91
N THR A 48 9.43 -23.13 3.83
CA THR A 48 8.60 -24.29 3.51
C THR A 48 7.38 -23.87 2.69
N ASP A 49 6.75 -24.82 2.00
CA ASP A 49 5.54 -24.56 1.21
C ASP A 49 4.38 -24.02 2.06
N GLY A 50 4.26 -24.48 3.31
CA GLY A 50 3.27 -23.95 4.26
C GLY A 50 3.52 -22.49 4.63
N ILE A 51 4.77 -22.13 4.95
CA ILE A 51 5.14 -20.75 5.26
C ILE A 51 4.92 -19.85 4.05
N TYR A 52 5.31 -20.32 2.86
CA TYR A 52 5.07 -19.59 1.62
C TYR A 52 3.58 -19.32 1.40
N SER A 53 2.72 -20.32 1.60
CA SER A 53 1.27 -20.17 1.44
C SER A 53 0.68 -19.11 2.38
N VAL A 54 1.12 -19.06 3.64
CA VAL A 54 0.67 -18.06 4.62
C VAL A 54 1.12 -16.65 4.24
N LEU A 55 2.35 -16.51 3.76
CA LEU A 55 2.86 -15.23 3.29
C LEU A 55 2.13 -14.77 2.02
N ALA A 56 1.89 -15.67 1.07
CA ALA A 56 1.14 -15.39 -0.15
C ALA A 56 -0.32 -14.96 0.16
N SER A 57 -1.02 -15.66 1.07
CA SER A 57 -2.39 -15.29 1.46
C SER A 57 -2.46 -13.93 2.16
N THR A 58 -1.41 -13.59 2.93
CA THR A 58 -1.31 -12.27 3.56
C THR A 58 -1.15 -11.18 2.50
N VAL A 59 -0.30 -11.40 1.50
CA VAL A 59 -0.08 -10.45 0.40
C VAL A 59 -1.32 -10.29 -0.46
N ASP A 60 -2.03 -11.39 -0.76
CA ASP A 60 -3.32 -11.37 -1.44
C ASP A 60 -4.33 -10.47 -0.70
N THR A 61 -4.48 -10.70 0.60
CA THR A 61 -5.37 -9.90 1.46
C THR A 61 -4.97 -8.41 1.44
N VAL A 62 -3.68 -8.09 1.59
CA VAL A 62 -3.18 -6.71 1.52
C VAL A 62 -3.42 -6.09 0.13
N GLY A 63 -3.28 -6.88 -0.94
CA GLY A 63 -3.59 -6.49 -2.30
C GLY A 63 -5.07 -6.09 -2.45
N ALA A 64 -5.97 -6.97 -2.02
CA ALA A 64 -7.42 -6.74 -2.03
C ALA A 64 -7.83 -5.50 -1.20
N PHE A 65 -7.26 -5.31 -0.01
CA PHE A 65 -7.51 -4.12 0.80
C PHE A 65 -7.05 -2.84 0.12
N ASN A 66 -5.89 -2.86 -0.55
CA ASN A 66 -5.43 -1.70 -1.33
C ASN A 66 -6.39 -1.39 -2.48
N ILE A 67 -6.92 -2.41 -3.19
CA ILE A 67 -7.95 -2.19 -4.21
C ILE A 67 -9.19 -1.52 -3.60
N GLY A 68 -9.67 -2.03 -2.46
CA GLY A 68 -10.82 -1.46 -1.75
C GLY A 68 -10.61 0.00 -1.32
N ILE A 69 -9.44 0.32 -0.76
CA ILE A 69 -9.07 1.72 -0.42
C ILE A 69 -9.06 2.58 -1.68
N GLY A 70 -8.51 2.07 -2.79
CA GLY A 70 -8.46 2.77 -4.07
C GLY A 70 -9.86 3.14 -4.58
N LEU A 71 -10.77 2.16 -4.61
CA LEU A 71 -12.17 2.36 -4.99
C LEU A 71 -12.90 3.33 -4.06
N MET A 72 -12.67 3.24 -2.75
CA MET A 72 -13.23 4.16 -1.76
C MET A 72 -12.76 5.60 -1.99
N LEU A 73 -11.47 5.84 -2.23
CA LEU A 73 -10.99 7.20 -2.50
C LEU A 73 -11.55 7.75 -3.82
N LEU A 74 -11.68 6.90 -4.84
CA LEU A 74 -12.30 7.28 -6.11
C LEU A 74 -13.79 7.63 -5.97
N SER A 75 -14.54 6.94 -5.10
CA SER A 75 -15.95 7.28 -4.85
C SER A 75 -16.09 8.58 -4.07
N LEU A 76 -15.15 8.87 -3.15
CA LEU A 76 -15.11 10.10 -2.36
C LEU A 76 -14.56 11.32 -3.11
N ARG A 77 -14.08 11.17 -4.36
CA ARG A 77 -13.43 12.26 -5.11
C ARG A 77 -14.32 13.49 -5.36
N ASN A 78 -15.64 13.31 -5.33
CA ASN A 78 -16.61 14.39 -5.58
C ASN A 78 -17.20 14.95 -4.28
N LEU A 79 -16.57 14.74 -3.13
CA LEU A 79 -16.96 15.41 -1.89
C LEU A 79 -16.96 16.94 -2.09
N VAL A 80 -18.11 17.55 -1.81
CA VAL A 80 -18.34 19.00 -1.95
C VAL A 80 -17.88 19.75 -0.71
N ASP A 81 -17.84 19.09 0.46
CA ASP A 81 -17.37 19.70 1.71
C ASP A 81 -15.86 19.49 1.93
N LEU A 82 -15.13 20.60 2.05
CA LEU A 82 -13.69 20.61 2.26
C LEU A 82 -13.31 20.04 3.63
N GLN A 83 -14.12 20.24 4.67
CA GLN A 83 -13.80 19.71 5.99
C GLN A 83 -13.86 18.18 6.02
N SER A 84 -14.90 17.60 5.43
CA SER A 84 -15.06 16.16 5.25
C SER A 84 -13.92 15.58 4.40
N ALA A 85 -13.60 16.22 3.28
CA ALA A 85 -12.48 15.81 2.45
C ALA A 85 -11.15 15.80 3.23
N ARG A 86 -10.87 16.84 4.03
CA ARG A 86 -9.68 16.89 4.89
C ARG A 86 -9.65 15.79 5.94
N LYS A 87 -10.79 15.43 6.54
CA LYS A 87 -10.86 14.32 7.52
C LYS A 87 -10.48 12.99 6.88
N VAL A 88 -11.02 12.70 5.68
CA VAL A 88 -10.66 11.48 4.92
C VAL A 88 -9.17 11.46 4.60
N LEU A 89 -8.60 12.59 4.12
CA LEU A 89 -7.18 12.67 3.80
C LEU A 89 -6.27 12.53 5.03
N ARG A 90 -6.69 13.03 6.20
CA ARG A 90 -5.95 12.82 7.47
C ARG A 90 -5.97 11.35 7.88
N GLY A 91 -7.13 10.71 7.83
CA GLY A 91 -7.25 9.27 8.12
C GLY A 91 -6.38 8.43 7.18
N HIS A 92 -6.44 8.75 5.88
CA HIS A 92 -5.61 8.12 4.85
C HIS A 92 -4.11 8.34 5.08
N THR A 93 -3.71 9.57 5.43
CA THR A 93 -2.31 9.89 5.78
C THR A 93 -1.84 9.03 6.95
N LEU A 94 -2.62 8.94 8.03
CA LEU A 94 -2.28 8.14 9.21
C LEU A 94 -2.16 6.65 8.88
N LEU A 95 -3.11 6.11 8.12
CA LEU A 95 -3.11 4.71 7.70
C LEU A 95 -1.84 4.38 6.91
N CYS A 96 -1.52 5.18 5.89
CA CYS A 96 -0.35 4.93 5.05
C CYS A 96 0.98 5.21 5.79
N SER A 97 1.00 6.16 6.73
CA SER A 97 2.17 6.42 7.59
C SER A 97 2.43 5.26 8.55
N CYS A 98 1.38 4.65 9.09
CA CYS A 98 1.46 3.42 9.87
C CYS A 98 2.04 2.28 9.02
N GLY A 99 1.55 2.12 7.79
CA GLY A 99 2.11 1.14 6.84
C GLY A 99 3.61 1.33 6.59
N LEU A 100 4.07 2.57 6.38
CA LEU A 100 5.50 2.88 6.22
C LEU A 100 6.31 2.55 7.48
N LEU A 101 5.81 2.94 8.66
CA LEU A 101 6.48 2.69 9.94
C LEU A 101 6.62 1.18 10.19
N LEU A 102 5.53 0.42 10.05
CA LEU A 102 5.53 -1.02 10.24
C LEU A 102 6.44 -1.72 9.22
N SER A 103 6.47 -1.24 7.97
CA SER A 103 7.38 -1.77 6.94
C SER A 103 8.85 -1.50 7.28
N ALA A 104 9.17 -0.32 7.82
CA ALA A 104 10.51 0.02 8.25
C ALA A 104 10.95 -0.84 9.46
N LEU A 105 10.06 -1.01 10.45
CA LEU A 105 10.30 -1.89 11.60
C LEU A 105 10.53 -3.34 11.15
N PHE A 106 9.70 -3.84 10.23
CA PHE A 106 9.86 -5.18 9.66
C PHE A 106 11.24 -5.34 9.01
N ASN A 107 11.67 -4.39 8.18
CA ASN A 107 12.99 -4.44 7.54
C ASN A 107 14.14 -4.44 8.56
N THR A 108 14.03 -3.69 9.66
CA THR A 108 15.05 -3.69 10.73
C THR A 108 15.12 -5.00 11.50
N ILE A 109 13.99 -5.69 11.70
CA ILE A 109 13.91 -6.95 12.46
C ILE A 109 14.37 -8.14 11.60
N PHE A 110 14.08 -8.13 10.30
CA PHE A 110 14.27 -9.29 9.41
C PHE A 110 15.40 -9.11 8.37
N PHE A 111 16.32 -8.15 8.56
CA PHE A 111 17.57 -8.00 7.81
C PHE A 111 17.44 -8.06 6.28
N GLY A 112 16.53 -7.27 5.69
CA GLY A 112 16.49 -7.03 4.24
C GLY A 112 15.30 -7.64 3.48
N GLY A 113 14.41 -8.36 4.17
CA GLY A 113 13.05 -8.61 3.69
C GLY A 113 12.20 -7.36 3.88
N GLY A 114 11.76 -6.74 2.79
CA GLY A 114 11.04 -5.45 2.84
C GLY A 114 9.92 -5.36 1.82
N ILE A 115 9.16 -4.26 1.89
CA ILE A 115 8.13 -3.98 0.89
C ILE A 115 8.79 -3.85 -0.50
N PRO A 116 8.19 -4.37 -1.59
CA PRO A 116 8.75 -4.20 -2.93
C PRO A 116 8.97 -2.72 -3.23
N ILE A 117 10.14 -2.35 -3.77
CA ILE A 117 10.54 -0.95 -4.00
C ILE A 117 9.45 -0.14 -4.74
N PRO A 118 8.78 -0.65 -5.79
CA PRO A 118 7.70 0.09 -6.44
C PRO A 118 6.54 0.43 -5.48
N VAL A 119 6.17 -0.50 -4.60
CA VAL A 119 5.13 -0.30 -3.59
C VAL A 119 5.58 0.73 -2.56
N LEU A 120 6.85 0.70 -2.13
CA LEU A 120 7.42 1.69 -1.21
C LEU A 120 7.31 3.11 -1.76
N VAL A 121 7.76 3.30 -3.01
CA VAL A 121 7.75 4.61 -3.67
C VAL A 121 6.33 5.14 -3.78
N LEU A 122 5.40 4.30 -4.26
CA LEU A 122 4.00 4.66 -4.39
C LEU A 122 3.35 5.02 -3.04
N LEU A 123 3.66 4.27 -1.98
CA LEU A 123 3.15 4.54 -0.64
C LEU A 123 3.69 5.88 -0.08
N ILE A 124 4.98 6.18 -0.28
CA ILE A 124 5.57 7.47 0.10
C ILE A 124 4.87 8.61 -0.63
N VAL A 125 4.64 8.47 -1.94
CA VAL A 125 3.92 9.47 -2.74
C VAL A 125 2.49 9.65 -2.20
N ALA A 126 1.77 8.55 -1.94
CA ALA A 126 0.40 8.60 -1.46
C ALA A 126 0.26 9.33 -0.11
N VAL A 127 1.15 9.03 0.86
CA VAL A 127 1.20 9.70 2.17
C VAL A 127 1.42 11.21 2.01
N ASN A 128 2.45 11.59 1.25
CA ASN A 128 2.81 12.99 1.10
C ASN A 128 1.72 13.79 0.38
N LEU A 129 1.10 13.18 -0.64
CA LEU A 129 0.02 13.81 -1.38
C LEU A 129 -1.24 13.97 -0.53
N ALA A 130 -1.58 12.97 0.30
CA ALA A 130 -2.68 13.05 1.26
C ALA A 130 -2.43 14.11 2.34
N ALA A 131 -1.21 14.14 2.89
CA ALA A 131 -0.80 15.12 3.89
C ALA A 131 -0.89 16.54 3.32
N TYR A 132 -0.41 16.75 2.10
CA TYR A 132 -0.55 18.01 1.37
C TYR A 132 -2.03 18.39 1.20
N GLY A 133 -2.87 17.46 0.71
CA GLY A 133 -4.29 17.71 0.50
C GLY A 133 -5.04 18.06 1.78
N SER A 134 -4.69 17.43 2.90
CA SER A 134 -5.29 17.70 4.21
C SER A 134 -5.03 19.13 4.72
N LYS A 135 -3.94 19.77 4.28
CA LYS A 135 -3.52 21.12 4.71
C LYS A 135 -3.82 22.19 3.66
N LYS A 136 -3.56 21.90 2.39
CA LYS A 136 -3.55 22.87 1.28
C LYS A 136 -4.52 22.52 0.13
N GLY A 137 -5.33 21.47 0.29
CA GLY A 137 -6.36 21.10 -0.68
C GLY A 137 -7.44 22.17 -0.82
N THR A 138 -7.93 22.35 -2.04
CA THR A 138 -9.09 23.19 -2.39
C THR A 138 -10.18 22.30 -3.00
N ILE A 139 -11.44 22.73 -3.01
CA ILE A 139 -12.50 22.02 -3.75
C ILE A 139 -12.35 22.29 -5.25
#